data_AF-A0A9Q0SL18-F1
#
_entry.id   AF-A0A9Q0SL18-F1
#
_cell.length_a   1.000
_cell.length_b   1.000
_cell.length_c   1.000
_cell.angle_alpha   90.00
_cell.angle_beta   90.00
_cell.angle_gamma   90.00
#
_symmetry.space_group_name_H-M   'P 1'
#
loop_
_entity.id
_entity.type
_entity.pdbx_description
1 polymer ?
#
loop_
_entity_poly.entity_id
_entity_poly.type
_entity_poly.pdbx_seq_one_letter_code
_entity_poly.pdbx_strand_id
1 'polypeptide(L)'
;MWNQPYRKTDVEVGASPLYPMMLENPQLRWAFIRKVYSILSFQLLLTIAVAAVVVSFRPIAVFFSTTGAGLGVYILLILMPFFTLLPLYYYHQKHPVNYILLGIFTICLAFAVGLTCAYTEGKLILESVILTTVVFVSLTLYTFWAARRGHDFNFLGPFLFGAIMVLMVFALIQVILFFTFFCFIIRILL
;
A
#
# COMPACT_ATOMS: atom_id res chain seq x y z
N MET A 1 1.83 -5.02 64.05
CA MET A 1 2.41 -5.37 62.74
C MET A 1 1.28 -5.70 61.78
N TRP A 2 0.79 -4.70 61.05
CA TRP A 2 -0.14 -4.88 59.94
C TRP A 2 0.68 -4.76 58.66
N ASN A 3 0.81 -5.84 57.90
CA ASN A 3 1.39 -5.83 56.55
C ASN A 3 0.28 -6.26 55.59
N GLN A 4 -0.47 -5.28 55.08
CA GLN A 4 -1.39 -5.51 53.97
C GLN A 4 -0.62 -5.31 52.66
N PRO A 5 -0.67 -6.26 51.70
CA PRO A 5 -0.16 -6.00 50.37
C PRO A 5 -1.08 -4.98 49.70
N TYR A 6 -0.51 -3.80 49.44
CA TYR A 6 -1.17 -2.69 48.76
C TYR A 6 -1.46 -3.09 47.31
N ARG A 7 -2.65 -3.65 47.08
CA ARG A 7 -3.22 -3.82 45.74
C ARG A 7 -3.68 -2.45 45.25
N LYS A 8 -2.82 -1.76 44.48
CA LYS A 8 -3.27 -0.63 43.66
C LYS A 8 -4.32 -1.18 42.70
N THR A 9 -5.57 -0.91 43.04
CA THR A 9 -6.68 -1.12 42.14
C THR A 9 -6.74 0.18 41.35
N ASP A 10 -6.01 0.24 40.23
CA ASP A 10 -6.05 1.39 39.35
C ASP A 10 -7.43 1.45 38.70
N VAL A 11 -8.28 2.33 39.22
CA VAL A 11 -9.69 2.53 38.84
C VAL A 11 -9.82 3.22 37.46
N GLU A 12 -8.70 3.65 36.87
CA GLU A 12 -8.64 4.25 35.52
C GLU A 12 -8.54 3.21 34.38
N VAL A 13 -8.50 1.90 34.68
CA VAL A 13 -8.62 0.86 33.65
C VAL A 13 -10.08 0.73 33.24
N GLY A 14 -10.58 1.74 32.51
CA GLY A 14 -11.84 1.69 31.81
C GLY A 14 -11.94 0.40 30.98
N ALA A 15 -13.12 -0.20 31.02
CA ALA A 15 -13.47 -1.54 30.57
C ALA A 15 -13.35 -1.78 29.05
N SER A 16 -12.17 -1.56 28.47
CA SER A 16 -11.82 -1.92 27.10
C SER A 16 -10.29 -1.98 26.99
N PRO A 17 -9.65 -3.15 26.85
CA PRO A 17 -8.24 -3.16 26.47
C PRO A 17 -8.13 -2.45 25.12
N LEU A 18 -7.45 -1.30 25.10
CA LEU A 18 -7.26 -0.47 23.90
C LEU A 18 -6.47 -1.22 22.78
N TYR A 19 -5.84 -2.34 23.15
CA TYR A 19 -5.17 -3.29 22.26
C TYR A 19 -5.50 -4.74 22.65
N PRO A 20 -6.69 -5.27 22.30
CA PRO A 20 -7.09 -6.63 22.67
C PRO A 20 -6.15 -7.69 22.06
N MET A 21 -5.51 -7.37 20.92
CA MET A 21 -4.54 -8.24 20.24
C MET A 21 -3.22 -8.44 21.01
N MET A 22 -2.93 -7.60 22.02
CA MET A 22 -1.72 -7.71 22.83
C MET A 22 -1.89 -8.70 24.00
N LEU A 23 -3.14 -8.97 24.40
CA LEU A 23 -3.51 -9.91 25.46
C LEU A 23 -3.92 -11.30 24.92
N GLU A 24 -3.91 -11.47 23.60
CA GLU A 24 -4.30 -12.70 22.92
C GLU A 24 -3.16 -13.73 22.91
N ASN A 25 -3.52 -15.02 22.98
CA ASN A 25 -2.56 -16.13 22.93
C ASN A 25 -1.59 -15.94 21.74
N PRO A 26 -0.27 -16.08 21.93
CA PRO A 26 0.72 -15.82 20.88
C PRO A 26 0.41 -16.60 19.60
N GLN A 27 -0.13 -17.81 19.74
CA GLN A 27 -0.56 -18.66 18.62
C GLN A 27 -1.59 -17.99 17.68
N LEU A 28 -2.55 -17.22 18.22
CA LEU A 28 -3.57 -16.56 17.41
C LEU A 28 -3.00 -15.36 16.65
N ARG A 29 -2.10 -14.60 17.28
CA ARG A 29 -1.36 -13.50 16.64
C ARG A 29 -0.54 -14.01 15.46
N TRP A 30 0.16 -15.14 15.63
CA TRP A 30 0.93 -15.78 14.56
C TRP A 30 0.04 -16.28 13.40
N ALA A 31 -1.16 -16.77 13.69
CA ALA A 31 -2.11 -17.20 12.67
C ALA A 31 -2.65 -16.00 11.86
N PHE A 32 -2.99 -14.90 12.52
CA PHE A 32 -3.42 -13.67 11.84
C PHE A 32 -2.31 -13.10 10.95
N ILE A 33 -1.10 -12.98 11.48
CA ILE A 33 0.09 -12.53 10.75
C ILE A 33 0.28 -13.41 9.50
N ARG A 34 0.37 -14.73 9.65
CA ARG A 34 0.57 -15.64 8.51
C ARG A 34 -0.50 -15.47 7.43
N LYS A 35 -1.76 -15.28 7.82
CA LYS A 35 -2.87 -15.07 6.88
C LYS A 35 -2.68 -13.78 6.08
N VAL A 36 -2.37 -12.67 6.73
CA VAL A 36 -2.17 -11.36 6.05
C VAL A 36 -0.96 -11.39 5.12
N TYR A 37 0.17 -11.92 5.57
CA TYR A 37 1.38 -12.00 4.75
C TYR A 37 1.23 -12.95 3.55
N SER A 38 0.46 -14.03 3.69
CA SER A 38 0.13 -14.91 2.57
C SER A 38 -0.68 -14.17 1.50
N ILE A 39 -1.66 -13.36 1.90
CA ILE A 39 -2.48 -12.56 0.98
C ILE A 39 -1.61 -11.50 0.28
N LEU A 40 -0.78 -10.79 1.03
CA LEU A 40 0.10 -9.76 0.50
C LEU A 40 1.13 -10.32 -0.50
N SER A 41 1.70 -11.48 -0.21
CA SER A 41 2.64 -12.16 -1.11
C SER A 41 1.97 -12.54 -2.43
N PHE A 42 0.73 -13.04 -2.35
CA PHE A 42 -0.06 -13.34 -3.55
C PHE A 42 -0.38 -12.09 -4.37
N GLN A 43 -0.72 -10.97 -3.71
CA GLN A 43 -0.97 -9.70 -4.38
C GLN A 43 0.26 -9.18 -5.12
N LEU A 44 1.45 -9.22 -4.49
CA LEU A 44 2.71 -8.81 -5.13
C LEU A 44 3.08 -9.70 -6.31
N LEU A 45 2.90 -11.02 -6.21
CA LEU A 45 3.14 -11.92 -7.35
C LEU A 45 2.18 -11.63 -8.50
N LEU A 46 0.90 -11.39 -8.20
CA LEU A 46 -0.11 -11.05 -9.19
C LEU A 46 0.21 -9.72 -9.89
N THR A 47 0.64 -8.70 -9.15
CA THR A 47 1.01 -7.40 -9.74
C THR A 47 2.22 -7.53 -10.67
N ILE A 48 3.25 -8.29 -10.27
CA ILE A 48 4.43 -8.55 -11.11
C ILE A 48 4.03 -9.31 -12.37
N ALA A 49 3.20 -10.34 -12.25
CA ALA A 49 2.75 -11.14 -13.40
C ALA A 49 1.96 -10.30 -14.41
N VAL A 50 0.98 -9.52 -13.95
CA VAL A 50 0.19 -8.62 -14.80
C VAL A 50 1.09 -7.55 -15.43
N ALA A 51 2.00 -6.94 -14.65
CA ALA A 51 2.93 -5.94 -15.18
C ALA A 51 3.85 -6.51 -16.27
N ALA A 52 4.41 -7.71 -16.06
CA ALA A 52 5.26 -8.37 -17.05
C ALA A 52 4.52 -8.67 -18.36
N VAL A 53 3.25 -9.11 -18.24
CA VAL A 53 2.37 -9.35 -19.39
C VAL A 53 2.09 -8.05 -20.13
N VAL A 54 1.69 -6.98 -19.42
CA VAL A 54 1.39 -5.66 -20.02
C VAL A 54 2.61 -5.06 -20.72
N VAL A 55 3.80 -5.14 -20.10
CA VAL A 55 5.07 -4.67 -20.70
C VAL A 55 5.42 -5.44 -21.98
N SER A 56 5.11 -6.74 -22.04
CA SER A 56 5.34 -7.56 -23.23
C SER A 56 4.41 -7.17 -24.40
N PHE A 57 3.23 -6.61 -24.10
CA PHE A 57 2.29 -6.11 -25.10
C PHE A 57 2.63 -4.67 -25.55
N ARG A 58 3.70 -4.56 -26.36
CA ARG A 58 4.16 -3.32 -27.03
C ARG A 58 3.13 -2.52 -27.85
N PRO A 59 2.08 -3.10 -28.49
CA PRO A 59 1.14 -2.31 -29.29
C PRO A 59 0.21 -1.41 -28.48
N ILE A 60 0.08 -1.64 -27.17
CA ILE A 60 -0.78 -0.82 -26.28
C ILE A 60 -0.17 0.58 -26.12
N ALA A 61 1.15 0.68 -25.93
CA ALA A 61 1.83 1.97 -25.76
C ALA A 61 1.80 2.84 -27.04
N VAL A 62 1.88 2.20 -28.22
CA VAL A 62 1.89 2.90 -29.52
C VAL A 62 0.50 3.47 -29.87
N PHE A 63 -0.58 2.74 -29.55
CA PHE A 63 -1.95 3.23 -29.75
C PHE A 63 -2.27 4.45 -28.85
N PHE A 64 -1.66 4.52 -27.68
CA PHE A 64 -1.90 5.60 -26.73
C PHE A 64 -1.17 6.89 -27.09
N SER A 65 0.02 6.82 -27.69
CA SER A 65 0.77 8.01 -28.13
C SER A 65 0.16 8.72 -29.34
N THR A 66 -0.65 8.01 -30.13
CA THR A 66 -1.12 8.49 -31.44
C THR A 66 -2.58 8.97 -31.42
N THR A 67 -3.35 8.70 -30.36
CA THR A 67 -4.79 9.02 -30.30
C THR A 67 -5.16 9.65 -28.97
N GLY A 68 -5.98 10.71 -28.98
CA GLY A 68 -6.48 11.37 -27.76
C GLY A 68 -7.22 10.45 -26.77
N ALA A 69 -7.71 9.30 -27.25
CA ALA A 69 -8.25 8.23 -26.42
C ALA A 69 -7.21 7.63 -25.45
N GLY A 70 -5.93 7.62 -25.80
CA GLY A 70 -4.84 7.13 -24.95
C GLY A 70 -4.68 7.95 -23.66
N LEU A 71 -4.74 9.27 -23.76
CA LEU A 71 -4.74 10.16 -22.60
C LEU A 71 -5.97 9.90 -21.71
N GLY A 72 -7.14 9.70 -22.31
CA GLY A 72 -8.37 9.36 -21.58
C GLY A 72 -8.26 8.05 -20.80
N VAL A 73 -7.69 7.00 -21.40
CA VAL A 73 -7.51 5.72 -20.72
C VAL A 73 -6.42 5.80 -19.64
N TYR A 74 -5.35 6.56 -19.82
CA TYR A 74 -4.33 6.77 -18.78
C TYR A 74 -4.91 7.47 -17.54
N ILE A 75 -5.72 8.52 -17.76
CA ILE A 75 -6.42 9.23 -16.68
C ILE A 75 -7.41 8.30 -15.96
N LEU A 76 -8.20 7.53 -16.71
CA LEU A 76 -9.17 6.58 -16.14
C LEU A 76 -8.49 5.49 -15.32
N LEU A 77 -7.34 5.00 -15.77
CA LEU A 77 -6.55 3.96 -15.12
C LEU A 77 -5.91 4.43 -13.81
N ILE A 78 -5.49 5.70 -13.73
CA ILE A 78 -5.05 6.32 -12.47
C ILE A 78 -6.24 6.51 -11.52
N LEU A 79 -7.42 6.84 -12.03
CA LEU A 79 -8.61 7.10 -11.22
C LEU A 79 -9.29 5.82 -10.70
N MET A 80 -9.19 4.71 -11.45
CA MET A 80 -9.72 3.39 -11.11
C MET A 80 -9.37 2.89 -9.69
N PRO A 81 -8.08 2.86 -9.26
CA PRO A 81 -7.74 2.41 -7.92
C PRO A 81 -8.40 3.27 -6.83
N PHE A 82 -8.55 4.58 -7.03
CA PHE A 82 -9.26 5.46 -6.08
C PHE A 82 -10.75 5.12 -5.97
N PHE A 83 -11.42 4.85 -7.10
CA PHE A 83 -12.82 4.42 -7.08
C PHE A 83 -13.01 3.08 -6.38
N THR A 84 -12.09 2.13 -6.56
CA THR A 84 -12.16 0.84 -5.85
C THR A 84 -11.86 0.94 -4.35
N LEU A 85 -11.21 2.04 -3.92
CA LEU A 85 -10.83 2.29 -2.53
C LEU A 85 -12.05 2.68 -1.66
N LEU A 86 -13.02 3.43 -2.22
CA LEU A 86 -14.25 3.82 -1.51
C LEU A 86 -15.07 2.60 -1.01
N PRO A 87 -15.48 1.66 -1.88
CA PRO A 87 -16.17 0.44 -1.45
C PRO A 87 -15.30 -0.42 -0.52
N LEU A 88 -13.97 -0.47 -0.70
CA LEU A 88 -13.08 -1.22 0.18
C LEU A 88 -13.12 -0.69 1.61
N TYR A 89 -13.12 0.64 1.78
CA TYR A 89 -13.24 1.28 3.08
C TYR A 89 -14.58 0.95 3.77
N TYR A 90 -15.68 1.02 3.01
CA TYR A 90 -17.03 0.77 3.54
C TYR A 90 -17.26 -0.72 3.88
N TYR A 91 -16.75 -1.65 3.06
CA TYR A 91 -16.98 -3.09 3.20
C TYR A 91 -15.88 -3.86 3.94
N HIS A 92 -14.90 -3.18 4.57
CA HIS A 92 -13.76 -3.86 5.23
C HIS A 92 -14.17 -4.85 6.33
N GLN A 93 -15.31 -4.64 6.99
CA GLN A 93 -15.85 -5.48 8.07
C GLN A 93 -16.64 -6.71 7.57
N LYS A 94 -17.02 -6.78 6.29
CA LYS A 94 -17.86 -7.86 5.76
C LYS A 94 -17.00 -8.94 5.09
N HIS A 95 -16.77 -10.04 5.80
CA HIS A 95 -16.24 -11.27 5.21
C HIS A 95 -17.35 -12.03 4.45
N PRO A 96 -17.08 -12.60 3.26
CA PRO A 96 -15.80 -12.69 2.53
C PRO A 96 -15.58 -11.56 1.51
N VAL A 97 -16.55 -10.65 1.36
CA VAL A 97 -16.58 -9.60 0.32
C VAL A 97 -15.33 -8.72 0.33
N ASN A 98 -14.77 -8.44 1.51
CA ASN A 98 -13.51 -7.69 1.66
C ASN A 98 -12.35 -8.29 0.84
N TYR A 99 -12.19 -9.62 0.80
CA TYR A 99 -11.10 -10.25 0.05
C TYR A 99 -11.27 -10.13 -1.47
N ILE A 100 -12.52 -10.15 -1.95
CA ILE A 100 -12.83 -9.98 -3.37
C ILE A 100 -12.55 -8.53 -3.79
N LEU A 101 -13.02 -7.56 -3.01
CA LEU A 101 -12.75 -6.14 -3.26
C LEU A 101 -11.25 -5.84 -3.25
N LEU A 102 -10.51 -6.43 -2.31
CA LEU A 102 -9.07 -6.31 -2.24
C LEU A 102 -8.38 -6.88 -3.49
N GLY A 103 -8.87 -8.01 -4.00
CA GLY A 103 -8.39 -8.60 -5.26
C GLY A 103 -8.66 -7.70 -6.47
N ILE A 104 -9.87 -7.15 -6.58
CA ILE A 104 -10.23 -6.20 -7.65
C ILE A 104 -9.34 -4.95 -7.59
N PHE A 105 -9.16 -4.37 -6.41
CA PHE A 105 -8.24 -3.25 -6.19
C PHE A 105 -6.81 -3.60 -6.65
N THR A 106 -6.33 -4.80 -6.30
CA THR A 106 -5.00 -5.26 -6.69
C THR A 106 -4.86 -5.39 -8.21
N ILE A 107 -5.87 -5.93 -8.91
CA ILE A 107 -5.86 -6.06 -10.38
C ILE A 107 -5.86 -4.69 -11.04
N CYS A 108 -6.74 -3.77 -10.60
CA CYS A 108 -6.78 -2.41 -11.12
C CYS A 108 -5.43 -1.69 -10.93
N LEU A 109 -4.83 -1.82 -9.74
CA LEU A 109 -3.52 -1.26 -9.45
C LEU A 109 -2.41 -1.92 -10.28
N ALA A 110 -2.47 -3.24 -10.48
CA ALA A 110 -1.50 -3.98 -11.29
C ALA A 110 -1.50 -3.52 -12.76
N PHE A 111 -2.68 -3.27 -13.33
CA PHE A 111 -2.80 -2.67 -14.65
C PHE A 111 -2.24 -1.24 -14.69
N ALA A 112 -2.50 -0.44 -13.64
CA ALA A 112 -1.94 0.91 -13.52
C ALA A 112 -0.41 0.93 -13.52
N VAL A 113 0.19 0.08 -12.69
CA VAL A 113 1.65 -0.08 -12.62
C VAL A 113 2.20 -0.66 -13.93
N GLY A 114 1.57 -1.71 -14.47
CA GLY A 114 2.01 -2.38 -15.69
C GLY A 114 2.06 -1.45 -16.91
N LEU A 115 1.05 -0.59 -17.08
CA LEU A 115 1.04 0.38 -18.16
C LEU A 115 2.14 1.45 -17.97
N THR A 116 2.36 1.89 -16.73
CA THR A 116 3.45 2.84 -16.41
C THR A 116 4.82 2.24 -16.70
N CYS A 117 5.01 0.96 -16.38
CA CYS A 117 6.20 0.19 -16.72
C CYS A 117 6.37 0.06 -18.25
N ALA A 118 5.28 -0.03 -19.03
CA ALA A 118 5.37 -0.13 -20.50
C ALA A 118 5.97 1.13 -21.17
N TYR A 119 5.89 2.30 -20.52
CA TYR A 119 6.49 3.56 -21.00
C TYR A 119 7.90 3.83 -20.44
N THR A 120 8.35 3.04 -19.46
CA THR A 120 9.67 3.22 -18.83
C THR A 120 10.69 2.28 -19.47
N GLU A 121 11.96 2.65 -19.48
CA GLU A 121 13.01 1.75 -19.95
C GLU A 121 13.16 0.52 -19.06
N GLY A 122 13.28 -0.67 -19.67
CA GLY A 122 13.39 -1.95 -18.96
C GLY A 122 14.51 -2.00 -17.92
N LYS A 123 15.61 -1.26 -18.15
CA LYS A 123 16.73 -1.17 -17.22
C LYS A 123 16.34 -0.46 -15.91
N LEU A 124 15.63 0.68 -16.00
CA LEU A 124 15.13 1.39 -14.83
C LEU A 124 14.08 0.57 -14.06
N ILE A 125 13.24 -0.18 -14.78
CA ILE A 125 12.23 -1.04 -14.17
C ILE A 125 12.90 -2.13 -13.32
N LEU A 126 13.91 -2.80 -13.87
CA LEU A 126 14.62 -3.86 -13.15
C LEU A 126 15.32 -3.33 -11.89
N GLU A 127 15.97 -2.18 -11.99
CA GLU A 127 16.61 -1.52 -10.84
C GLU A 127 15.59 -1.18 -9.73
N SER A 128 14.44 -0.63 -10.11
CA SER A 128 13.34 -0.29 -9.19
C SER A 128 12.76 -1.53 -8.50
N VAL A 129 12.56 -2.62 -9.25
CA VAL A 129 12.06 -3.90 -8.72
C VAL A 129 13.03 -4.51 -7.72
N ILE A 130 14.34 -4.45 -7.99
CA ILE A 130 15.36 -4.98 -7.07
C ILE A 130 15.34 -4.17 -5.76
N LEU A 131 15.37 -2.84 -5.83
CA LEU A 131 15.35 -1.98 -4.63
C LEU A 131 14.08 -2.17 -3.80
N THR A 132 12.91 -2.16 -4.43
CA THR A 132 11.63 -2.36 -3.72
C THR A 132 11.55 -3.75 -3.07
N THR A 133 12.03 -4.79 -3.74
CA THR A 133 12.07 -6.15 -3.18
C THR A 133 13.00 -6.21 -1.96
N VAL A 134 14.20 -5.63 -2.04
CA VAL A 134 15.16 -5.62 -0.92
C VAL A 134 14.57 -4.89 0.29
N VAL A 135 13.98 -3.71 0.08
CA VAL A 135 13.35 -2.93 1.15
C VAL A 135 12.16 -3.68 1.75
N PHE A 136 11.29 -4.25 0.92
CA PHE A 136 10.12 -5.01 1.36
C PHE A 136 10.49 -6.25 2.17
N VAL A 137 11.47 -7.03 1.69
CA VAL A 137 11.97 -8.22 2.41
C VAL A 137 12.63 -7.84 3.72
N SER A 138 13.41 -6.75 3.75
CA SER A 138 14.06 -6.25 4.97
C SER A 138 13.03 -5.83 6.02
N LEU A 139 12.02 -5.05 5.62
CA LEU A 139 10.90 -4.68 6.48
C LEU A 139 10.12 -5.90 6.97
N THR A 140 9.84 -6.85 6.09
CA THR A 140 9.13 -8.09 6.43
C THR A 140 9.90 -8.93 7.45
N LEU A 141 11.20 -9.12 7.26
CA LEU A 141 12.05 -9.82 8.22
C LEU A 141 12.11 -9.09 9.56
N TYR A 142 12.22 -7.76 9.54
CA TYR A 142 12.22 -6.94 10.74
C TYR A 142 10.90 -7.04 11.51
N THR A 143 9.75 -6.97 10.84
CA THR A 143 8.43 -7.11 11.48
C THR A 143 8.23 -8.51 12.04
N PHE A 144 8.67 -9.57 11.34
CA PHE A 144 8.63 -10.94 11.88
C PHE A 144 9.52 -11.11 13.10
N TRP A 145 10.74 -10.57 13.06
CA TRP A 145 11.68 -10.61 14.18
C TRP A 145 11.15 -9.85 15.40
N ALA A 146 10.61 -8.65 15.19
CA ALA A 146 10.02 -7.82 16.24
C ALA A 146 8.73 -8.43 16.81
N ALA A 147 7.87 -9.03 15.97
CA ALA A 147 6.69 -9.78 16.42
C ALA A 147 7.08 -11.00 17.28
N ARG A 148 8.23 -11.64 17.00
CA ARG A 148 8.74 -12.77 17.79
C ARG A 148 9.29 -12.37 19.15
N ARG A 149 9.95 -11.21 19.24
CA ARG A 149 10.58 -10.72 20.48
C ARG A 149 9.67 -9.82 21.32
N GLY A 150 8.50 -9.41 20.81
CA GLY A 150 7.59 -8.52 21.52
C GLY A 150 8.18 -7.14 21.74
N HIS A 151 8.99 -6.65 20.79
CA HIS A 151 9.66 -5.36 20.93
C HIS A 151 8.70 -4.21 20.61
N ASP A 152 8.67 -3.19 21.47
CA ASP A 152 7.79 -2.03 21.29
C ASP A 152 8.32 -1.11 20.19
N PHE A 153 7.55 -0.90 19.12
CA PHE A 153 7.90 -0.06 17.97
C PHE A 153 7.83 1.46 18.24
N ASN A 154 7.99 1.89 19.50
CA ASN A 154 7.79 3.28 19.89
C ASN A 154 8.72 4.25 19.14
N PHE A 155 9.94 3.80 18.81
CA PHE A 155 10.90 4.59 18.01
C PHE A 155 10.54 4.70 16.52
N LEU A 156 9.73 3.77 15.99
CA LEU A 156 9.38 3.75 14.57
C LEU A 156 8.20 4.69 14.26
N GLY A 157 7.32 4.95 15.23
CA GLY A 157 6.18 5.86 15.09
C GLY A 157 6.55 7.27 14.61
N PRO A 158 7.45 7.99 15.31
CA PRO A 158 7.89 9.33 14.91
C PRO A 158 8.56 9.36 13.52
N PHE A 159 9.34 8.33 13.19
CA PHE A 159 10.00 8.22 11.88
C PHE A 159 9.00 8.04 10.74
N LEU A 160 8.03 7.14 10.89
CA LEU A 160 6.96 6.95 9.91
C LEU A 160 6.08 8.19 9.77
N PHE A 161 5.74 8.85 10.89
CA PHE A 161 4.96 10.09 10.85
C PHE A 161 5.70 11.20 10.09
N GLY A 162 6.99 11.41 10.36
CA GLY A 162 7.82 12.35 9.62
C GLY A 162 7.92 12.00 8.14
N ALA A 163 8.15 10.73 7.80
CA ALA A 163 8.22 10.27 6.41
C ALA A 163 6.90 10.49 5.65
N ILE A 164 5.75 10.19 6.26
CA ILE A 164 4.43 10.40 5.65
C ILE A 164 4.15 11.88 5.44
N MET A 165 4.47 12.75 6.42
CA MET A 165 4.30 14.20 6.29
C MET A 165 5.14 14.76 5.13
N VAL A 166 6.40 14.35 5.01
CA VAL A 166 7.27 14.76 3.90
C VAL A 166 6.72 14.26 2.56
N LEU A 167 6.29 12.99 2.47
CA LEU A 167 5.70 12.43 1.25
C LEU A 167 4.41 13.15 0.86
N MET A 168 3.56 13.53 1.82
CA MET A 168 2.32 14.26 1.57
C MET A 168 2.59 15.65 1.00
N VAL A 169 3.52 16.40 1.60
CA VAL A 169 3.92 17.73 1.09
C VAL A 169 4.56 17.61 -0.29
N PHE A 170 5.44 16.62 -0.49
CA PHE A 170 6.06 16.37 -1.79
C PHE A 170 5.04 16.01 -2.87
N ALA A 171 4.07 15.15 -2.55
CA ALA A 171 2.98 14.80 -3.47
C ALA A 171 2.11 16.03 -3.82
N LEU A 172 1.82 16.91 -2.86
CA LEU A 172 1.05 18.13 -3.08
C LEU A 172 1.82 19.11 -4.00
N ILE A 173 3.13 19.27 -3.81
CA ILE A 173 3.99 20.06 -4.70
C ILE A 173 3.99 19.47 -6.12
N GLN A 174 4.16 18.15 -6.27
CA GLN A 174 4.12 17.47 -7.57
C GLN A 174 2.78 17.66 -8.28
N VAL A 175 1.65 17.55 -7.57
CA VAL A 175 0.31 17.73 -8.17
C VAL A 175 0.10 19.16 -8.63
N ILE A 176 0.51 20.17 -7.85
CA ILE A 176 0.42 21.58 -8.24
C ILE A 176 1.29 21.85 -9.47
N LEU A 177 2.56 21.42 -9.44
CA LEU A 177 3.49 21.62 -10.55
C LEU A 177 3.03 20.88 -11.82
N PHE A 178 2.54 19.64 -11.69
CA PHE A 178 2.00 18.86 -12.81
C PHE A 178 0.74 19.52 -13.39
N PHE A 179 -0.18 19.99 -12.55
CA PHE A 179 -1.38 20.69 -13.01
C PHE A 179 -1.02 22.00 -13.73
N THR A 180 -0.08 22.78 -13.20
CA THR A 180 0.41 24.00 -13.86
C THR A 180 1.09 23.69 -15.20
N PHE A 181 1.94 22.66 -15.26
CA PHE A 181 2.63 22.25 -16.48
C PHE A 181 1.66 21.69 -17.54
N PHE A 182 0.70 20.86 -17.13
CA PHE A 182 -0.33 20.29 -17.99
C PHE A 182 -1.26 21.38 -18.55
N CYS A 183 -1.70 22.33 -17.70
CA CYS A 183 -2.48 23.49 -18.12
C CYS A 183 -1.69 24.40 -19.09
N PHE A 184 -0.39 24.57 -18.86
CA PHE A 184 0.50 25.33 -19.75
C PHE A 184 0.66 24.68 -21.13
N ILE A 185 0.85 23.35 -21.18
CA ILE A 185 0.91 22.60 -22.46
C ILE A 185 -0.42 22.71 -23.22
N ILE A 186 -1.56 22.54 -22.54
CA ILE A 186 -2.88 22.67 -23.19
C ILE A 186 -3.08 24.07 -23.76
N ARG A 187 -2.64 25.13 -23.08
CA ARG A 187 -2.76 26.53 -23.52
C ARG A 187 -1.80 26.91 -24.66
N ILE A 188 -0.72 26.17 -24.86
CA ILE A 188 0.19 26.33 -26.00
C ILE A 188 -0.30 25.57 -27.24
N LEU A 189 -1.03 24.48 -27.04
CA LEU A 189 -1.48 23.58 -28.11
C LEU A 189 -2.84 23.98 -28.73
N LEU A 190 -3.55 24.95 -28.14
CA LEU A 190 -4.88 25.47 -28.53
C LEU A 190 -4.81 26.99 -28.73
#